data_AF-A0A1S2XQB7-F1
#
_entry.id   AF-A0A1S2XQB7-F1
#
_cell.length_a   1.000
_cell.length_b   1.000
_cell.length_c   1.000
_cell.angle_alpha   90.00
_cell.angle_beta   90.00
_cell.angle_gamma   90.00
#
_symmetry.space_group_name_H-M   'P 1'
#
loop_
_entity.id
_entity.type
_entity.pdbx_description
1 polymer ?
#
loop_
_entity_poly.entity_id
_entity_poly.type
_entity_poly.pdbx_seq_one_letter_code
_entity_poly.pdbx_strand_id
1 'polypeptide(L)'
;MLSGMVQELTKGSYKIKYHADGIDKDPIEIDFTPPFKRIDMIEGLEQIAGLNIPKDLSSDETNQYLKDACLKHGIKCPPPETTARLLDKVILYPVPLTVLSILSLIFNFFFLCEG
;
A
#
# COMPACT_ATOMS: atom_id res chain seq x y z
N MET A 1 16.08 3.21 -11.67
CA MET A 1 16.82 3.56 -10.44
C MET A 1 16.73 2.48 -9.37
N LEU A 2 15.55 1.97 -8.99
CA LEU A 2 15.44 0.88 -7.99
C LEU A 2 15.93 -0.50 -8.48
N SER A 3 15.59 -0.90 -9.70
CA SER A 3 15.99 -2.21 -10.26
C SER A 3 17.51 -2.37 -10.37
N GLY A 4 18.24 -1.28 -10.66
CA GLY A 4 19.71 -1.29 -10.71
C GLY A 4 20.34 -1.52 -9.34
N MET A 5 19.84 -0.87 -8.29
CA MET A 5 20.33 -1.09 -6.93
C MET A 5 20.08 -2.53 -6.44
N VAL A 6 18.89 -3.08 -6.73
CA VAL A 6 18.57 -4.48 -6.39
C VAL A 6 19.51 -5.44 -7.11
N GLN A 7 19.80 -5.17 -8.37
CA GLN A 7 20.73 -5.98 -9.17
C GLN A 7 22.15 -5.95 -8.62
N GLU A 8 22.66 -4.79 -8.21
CA GLU A 8 23.99 -4.67 -7.61
C GLU A 8 24.07 -5.40 -6.26
N LEU A 9 23.05 -5.24 -5.40
CA LEU A 9 23.02 -5.85 -4.07
C LEU A 9 22.86 -7.38 -4.11
N THR A 10 22.12 -7.89 -5.08
CA THR A 10 21.85 -9.33 -5.23
C THR A 10 22.73 -10.03 -6.26
N LYS A 11 23.80 -9.36 -6.73
CA LYS A 11 24.79 -9.90 -7.69
C LYS A 11 24.15 -10.39 -9.00
N GLY A 12 23.26 -9.60 -9.58
CA GLY A 12 22.66 -9.86 -10.90
C GLY A 12 21.22 -10.37 -10.89
N SER A 13 20.61 -10.56 -9.72
CA SER A 13 19.20 -10.93 -9.60
C SER A 13 18.30 -9.67 -9.49
N TYR A 14 17.03 -9.80 -9.87
CA TYR A 14 16.01 -8.78 -9.54
C TYR A 14 15.11 -9.24 -8.40
N LYS A 15 15.41 -10.39 -7.79
CA LYS A 15 14.61 -11.05 -6.77
C LYS A 15 15.30 -10.98 -5.41
N ILE A 16 14.60 -10.45 -4.41
CA ILE A 16 15.06 -10.38 -3.02
C ILE A 16 14.23 -11.34 -2.17
N LYS A 17 14.89 -12.09 -1.29
CA LYS A 17 14.24 -12.90 -0.26
C LYS A 17 14.15 -12.10 1.04
N TYR A 18 12.94 -11.79 1.48
CA TYR A 18 12.67 -11.00 2.68
C TYR A 18 11.90 -11.82 3.71
N HIS A 19 12.42 -11.88 4.94
CA HIS A 19 11.82 -12.62 6.05
C HIS A 19 10.94 -11.69 6.88
N ALA A 20 9.74 -11.36 6.38
CA ALA A 20 8.84 -10.38 7.01
C ALA A 20 8.42 -10.78 8.44
N ASP A 21 8.32 -12.08 8.70
CA ASP A 21 7.82 -12.61 9.96
C ASP A 21 8.93 -13.22 10.86
N GLY A 22 10.19 -12.89 10.60
CA GLY A 22 11.36 -13.42 11.31
C GLY A 22 12.11 -14.52 10.56
N ILE A 23 13.36 -14.77 10.94
CA ILE A 23 14.30 -15.67 10.25
C ILE A 23 13.80 -17.13 10.24
N ASP A 24 12.97 -17.52 11.21
CA ASP A 24 12.43 -18.87 11.35
C ASP A 24 11.33 -19.23 10.34
N LYS A 25 10.74 -18.25 9.64
CA LYS A 25 9.67 -18.47 8.67
C LYS A 25 10.18 -18.38 7.23
N ASP A 26 9.48 -19.02 6.31
CA ASP A 26 9.84 -19.01 4.90
C ASP A 26 9.95 -17.58 4.34
N PRO A 27 11.05 -17.26 3.64
CA PRO A 27 11.21 -15.94 3.05
C PRO A 27 10.20 -15.68 1.95
N ILE A 28 9.70 -14.45 1.91
CA ILE A 28 8.89 -13.94 0.82
C ILE A 28 9.83 -13.52 -0.31
N GLU A 29 9.59 -14.03 -1.51
CA GLU A 29 10.30 -13.59 -2.72
C GLU A 29 9.64 -12.33 -3.28
N ILE A 30 10.40 -11.24 -3.35
CA ILE A 30 9.97 -9.95 -3.91
C ILE A 30 10.68 -9.76 -5.24
N ASP A 31 9.90 -9.64 -6.31
CA ASP A 31 10.39 -9.45 -7.67
C ASP A 31 10.38 -7.96 -8.05
N PHE A 32 11.57 -7.41 -8.34
CA PHE A 32 11.78 -6.03 -8.78
C PHE A 32 12.07 -5.93 -10.29
N THR A 33 11.72 -6.95 -11.08
CA THR A 33 11.90 -6.96 -12.53
C THR A 33 11.04 -5.86 -13.16
N PRO A 34 11.65 -4.87 -13.85
CA PRO A 34 10.89 -3.87 -14.59
C PRO A 34 10.22 -4.49 -15.84
N PRO A 35 9.07 -3.96 -16.30
CA PRO A 35 8.38 -2.76 -15.83
C PRO A 35 7.54 -3.00 -14.56
N PHE A 36 7.57 -2.02 -13.65
CA PHE A 36 6.70 -2.07 -12.47
C PHE A 36 5.23 -1.95 -12.88
N LYS A 37 4.39 -2.86 -12.38
CA LYS A 37 2.94 -2.82 -12.61
C LYS A 37 2.38 -1.57 -11.94
N ARG A 38 1.82 -0.65 -12.72
CA ARG A 38 1.03 0.47 -12.22
C ARG A 38 -0.37 -0.05 -11.92
N ILE A 39 -0.83 0.14 -10.70
CA ILE A 39 -2.19 -0.22 -10.27
C ILE A 39 -2.84 1.09 -9.83
N ASP A 40 -4.03 1.37 -10.35
CA ASP A 40 -4.82 2.50 -9.89
C ASP A 40 -5.23 2.28 -8.44
N MET A 41 -4.94 3.25 -7.57
CA MET A 41 -5.14 3.14 -6.13
C MET A 41 -6.59 2.78 -5.77
N ILE A 42 -7.56 3.38 -6.47
CA ILE A 42 -9.00 3.10 -6.28
C ILE A 42 -9.27 1.64 -6.63
N GLU A 43 -8.92 1.20 -7.85
CA GLU A 43 -9.17 -0.17 -8.32
C GLU A 43 -8.51 -1.22 -7.41
N GLY A 44 -7.29 -0.94 -6.93
CA GLY A 44 -6.60 -1.79 -5.96
C GLY A 44 -7.36 -1.91 -4.63
N LEU A 45 -7.93 -0.80 -4.13
CA LEU A 45 -8.76 -0.83 -2.92
C LEU A 45 -10.07 -1.59 -3.15
N GLU A 46 -10.70 -1.44 -4.30
CA GLU A 46 -11.93 -2.17 -4.60
C GLU A 46 -11.71 -3.68 -4.64
N GLN A 47 -10.57 -4.12 -5.19
CA GLN A 47 -10.19 -5.53 -5.24
C GLN A 47 -9.78 -6.10 -3.89
N ILE A 48 -8.98 -5.37 -3.10
CA ILE A 48 -8.41 -5.87 -1.84
C ILE A 48 -9.42 -5.75 -0.69
N ALA A 49 -10.10 -4.61 -0.58
CA ALA A 49 -11.04 -4.32 0.50
C ALA A 49 -12.50 -4.64 0.15
N GLY A 50 -12.82 -4.93 -1.12
CA GLY A 50 -14.19 -5.17 -1.56
C GLY A 50 -15.08 -3.92 -1.45
N LEU A 51 -14.49 -2.74 -1.43
CA LEU A 51 -15.20 -1.46 -1.36
C LEU A 51 -15.53 -0.96 -2.77
N ASN A 52 -16.59 -0.17 -2.93
CA ASN A 52 -16.83 0.57 -4.17
C ASN A 52 -16.66 2.07 -3.85
N ILE A 53 -15.49 2.63 -4.15
CA ILE A 53 -15.20 4.02 -3.78
C ILE A 53 -15.68 4.91 -4.93
N PRO A 54 -16.56 5.90 -4.67
CA PRO A 54 -17.00 6.82 -5.71
C PRO A 54 -15.81 7.57 -6.32
N LYS A 55 -15.84 7.79 -7.64
CA LYS A 55 -14.78 8.53 -8.34
C LYS A 55 -14.64 9.98 -7.88
N ASP A 56 -15.72 10.56 -7.35
CA ASP A 56 -15.72 11.92 -6.83
C ASP A 56 -15.28 11.93 -5.36
N LEU A 57 -13.97 12.00 -5.12
CA LEU A 57 -13.40 12.02 -3.77
C LEU A 57 -13.64 13.34 -3.01
N SER A 58 -14.10 14.39 -3.70
CA SER A 58 -14.34 15.70 -3.12
C SER A 58 -15.77 15.87 -2.59
N SER A 59 -16.70 15.01 -3.02
CA SER A 59 -18.09 15.02 -2.56
C SER A 59 -18.22 14.65 -1.08
N ASP A 60 -19.15 15.32 -0.39
CA ASP A 60 -19.57 14.99 0.97
C ASP A 60 -20.13 13.57 1.08
N GLU A 61 -20.74 13.04 0.01
CA GLU A 61 -21.26 11.67 -0.05
C GLU A 61 -20.14 10.64 0.09
N THR A 62 -19.02 10.87 -0.60
CA THR A 62 -17.83 10.01 -0.54
C THR A 62 -17.17 10.08 0.83
N ASN A 63 -17.15 11.26 1.43
CA ASN A 63 -16.65 11.43 2.80
C ASN A 63 -17.46 10.57 3.78
N GLN A 64 -18.79 10.60 3.72
CA GLN A 64 -19.64 9.76 4.56
C GLN A 64 -19.45 8.27 4.29
N TYR A 65 -19.40 7.86 3.02
CA TYR A 65 -19.15 6.47 2.65
C TYR A 65 -17.83 5.93 3.24
N LEU A 66 -16.76 6.73 3.19
CA LEU A 66 -15.47 6.35 3.75
C LEU A 66 -15.48 6.32 5.28
N LYS A 67 -16.24 7.20 5.94
CA LYS A 67 -16.47 7.11 7.39
C LYS A 67 -17.17 5.82 7.75
N ASP A 68 -18.24 5.46 7.05
CA ASP A 68 -18.96 4.20 7.27
C ASP A 68 -18.07 2.99 7.01
N ALA A 69 -17.26 3.02 5.96
CA ALA A 69 -16.26 1.97 5.70
C ALA A 69 -15.24 1.86 6.84
N CYS A 70 -14.69 2.99 7.30
CA CYS A 70 -13.79 3.01 8.45
C CYS A 70 -14.44 2.41 9.70
N LEU A 71 -15.69 2.76 9.99
CA LEU A 71 -16.43 2.23 11.13
C LEU A 71 -16.67 0.72 11.01
N LYS A 72 -17.07 0.23 9.82
CA LYS A 72 -17.27 -1.21 9.55
C LYS A 72 -15.98 -2.01 9.75
N HIS A 73 -14.84 -1.44 9.38
CA HIS A 73 -13.52 -2.07 9.56
C HIS A 73 -12.89 -1.76 10.93
N GLY A 74 -13.56 -1.00 11.82
CA GLY A 74 -13.04 -0.65 13.14
C GLY A 74 -11.85 0.33 13.13
N ILE A 75 -11.65 1.05 12.03
CA ILE A 75 -10.57 2.02 11.85
C ILE A 75 -10.93 3.32 12.55
N LYS A 76 -10.08 3.77 13.47
CA LYS A 76 -10.24 5.07 14.17
C LYS A 76 -9.48 6.16 13.45
N CYS A 77 -10.19 7.20 12.97
CA CYS A 77 -9.58 8.41 12.43
C CYS A 77 -9.71 9.56 13.43
N PRO A 78 -8.60 10.14 13.95
CA PRO A 78 -8.68 11.34 14.76
C PRO A 78 -9.07 12.54 13.89
N PRO A 79 -9.78 13.55 14.44
CA PRO A 79 -10.14 14.75 13.70
C PRO A 79 -8.89 15.52 13.22
N PRO A 80 -8.96 16.26 12.10
CA PRO A 80 -10.10 16.36 11.16
C PRO A 80 -10.28 15.11 10.29
N GLU A 81 -11.53 14.67 10.10
CA GLU A 81 -11.91 13.51 9.29
C GLU A 81 -12.16 13.91 7.82
N THR A 82 -11.09 14.35 7.14
CA THR A 82 -11.17 14.68 5.72
C THR A 82 -11.13 13.42 4.85
N THR A 83 -11.70 13.49 3.65
CA THR A 83 -11.74 12.36 2.71
C THR A 83 -10.35 11.77 2.45
N ALA A 84 -9.34 12.63 2.29
CA ALA A 84 -7.94 12.21 2.11
C ALA A 84 -7.38 11.43 3.31
N ARG A 85 -7.68 11.84 4.54
CA ARG A 85 -7.21 11.13 5.75
C ARG A 85 -7.93 9.79 5.95
N LEU A 86 -9.23 9.74 5.65
CA LEU A 86 -9.99 8.51 5.69
C LEU A 86 -9.47 7.51 4.65
N LEU A 87 -9.22 7.97 3.43
CA LEU A 87 -8.60 7.17 2.37
C LEU A 87 -7.24 6.63 2.78
N ASP A 88 -6.33 7.47 3.31
CA ASP A 88 -5.01 7.04 3.80
C ASP A 88 -5.14 5.89 4.81
N LYS A 89 -6.08 6.00 5.76
CA LYS A 89 -6.34 4.95 6.75
C LYS A 89 -6.94 3.69 6.15
N VAL A 90 -7.88 3.83 5.21
CA VAL A 90 -8.48 2.71 4.48
C VAL A 90 -7.50 2.08 3.50
N ILE A 91 -6.44 2.75 3.07
CA ILE A 91 -5.37 2.14 2.25
C ILE A 91 -4.40 1.37 3.13
N LEU A 92 -4.08 1.90 4.32
CA LEU A 92 -3.13 1.29 5.24
C LEU A 92 -3.69 0.02 5.92
N TYR A 93 -5.00 -0.04 6.17
CA TYR A 93 -5.64 -1.12 6.91
C TYR A 93 -5.79 -2.47 6.16
N PRO A 94 -6.25 -2.53 4.89
CA PRO A 94 -6.58 -3.77 4.19
C PRO A 94 -5.34 -4.50 3.66
N VAL A 95 -4.13 -3.95 3.86
CA VAL A 95 -2.90 -4.61 3.45
C VAL A 95 -2.51 -5.60 4.54
N PRO A 96 -2.61 -6.93 4.34
CA PRO A 96 -1.98 -7.86 5.25
C PRO A 96 -0.50 -7.48 5.38
N LEU A 97 0.05 -7.56 6.59
CA LEU A 97 1.41 -7.16 6.96
C LEU A 97 2.49 -7.62 5.96
N THR A 98 2.23 -8.70 5.23
CA THR A 98 3.08 -9.27 4.17
C THR A 98 3.24 -8.38 2.94
N VAL A 99 2.19 -7.71 2.47
CA VAL A 99 2.25 -6.78 1.32
C VAL A 99 2.58 -5.36 1.80
N LEU A 100 2.28 -5.04 3.06
CA LEU A 100 2.67 -3.79 3.70
C LEU A 100 4.20 -3.65 3.76
N SER A 101 4.97 -4.74 3.94
CA SER A 101 6.43 -4.66 3.89
C SER A 101 6.96 -4.25 2.52
N ILE A 102 6.37 -4.76 1.43
CA ILE A 102 6.81 -4.46 0.06
C ILE A 102 6.34 -3.08 -0.36
N LEU A 103 5.07 -2.75 -0.09
CA LEU A 103 4.51 -1.45 -0.39
C LEU A 103 5.15 -0.39 0.52
N SER A 104 5.40 -0.63 1.81
CA SER A 104 6.11 0.30 2.68
C SER A 104 7.58 0.44 2.32
N LEU A 105 8.26 -0.62 1.84
CA LEU A 105 9.62 -0.45 1.29
C LEU A 105 9.57 0.44 0.05
N ILE A 106 8.60 0.25 -0.84
CA ILE A 106 8.49 1.07 -2.06
C ILE A 106 7.98 2.48 -1.75
N PHE A 107 7.01 2.65 -0.86
CA PHE A 107 6.37 3.92 -0.51
C PHE A 107 7.27 4.74 0.40
N ASN A 108 7.95 4.14 1.38
CA ASN A 108 8.92 4.86 2.21
C ASN A 108 10.15 5.22 1.36
N PHE A 109 10.58 4.39 0.40
CA PHE A 109 11.69 4.73 -0.50
C PHE A 109 11.31 5.73 -1.61
N PHE A 110 10.05 5.74 -2.06
CA PHE A 110 9.57 6.70 -3.06
C PHE A 110 9.21 8.05 -2.42
N PHE A 111 8.67 8.06 -1.20
CA PHE A 111 8.29 9.29 -0.47
C PHE A 111 9.47 9.96 0.24
N LEU A 112 10.57 9.25 0.57
CA LEU A 112 11.79 9.88 1.11
C LEU A 112 12.65 10.57 0.05
N CYS A 113 12.34 10.43 -1.24
CA CYS A 113 13.11 11.02 -2.35
C CYS A 113 12.49 12.33 -2.91
N GLU A 114 11.35 12.78 -2.39
CA GLU A 114 10.81 14.13 -2.63
C GLU A 114 10.91 15.00 -1.36
N GLY A 115 12.12 15.06 -0.78
CA GLY A 115 12.52 16.03 0.24
C GLY A 115 13.76 16.79 -0.20
#